data_AF-A0A9Q8CN28-F1
#
_entry.id   AF-A0A9Q8CN28-F1
#
_cell.length_a   1.000
_cell.length_b   1.000
_cell.length_c   1.000
_cell.angle_alpha   90.00
_cell.angle_beta   90.00
_cell.angle_gamma   90.00
#
_symmetry.space_group_name_H-M   'P 1'
#
loop_
_entity.id
_entity.type
_entity.pdbx_description
1 polymer ?
#
loop_
_entity_poly.entity_id
_entity_poly.type
_entity_poly.pdbx_seq_one_letter_code
_entity_poly.pdbx_strand_id
1 'polypeptide(L)'
;MGTGFVIDDYTILTNAHVIDNQNGTKSNVSYVRFMMNRDGANIPYNFKIKDIVKIPYADLAVLHTTVKLSNYVRPLPLAPDWKIMSLKKGTPLYSVGYPYHGTDDYTQRYWNQAMFLAQSANKTELIMKDKFRAGASDSPLVDSSFNVYGVSVNNDLKILKNHGIKFLIYY
;
A
#
# COMPACT_ATOMS: atom_id res chain seq x y z
N MET A 1 2.25 -7.61 11.26
CA MET A 1 1.06 -7.12 10.53
C MET A 1 1.48 -5.91 9.72
N GLY A 2 0.80 -5.64 8.60
CA GLY A 2 1.08 -4.50 7.74
C GLY A 2 -0.19 -4.04 7.03
N THR A 3 -0.06 -3.01 6.20
CA THR A 3 -1.18 -2.42 5.46
C THR A 3 -1.24 -2.98 4.04
N GLY A 4 -2.43 -3.07 3.46
CA GLY A 4 -2.60 -3.36 2.03
C GLY A 4 -3.85 -2.68 1.51
N PHE A 5 -3.90 -2.45 0.20
CA PHE A 5 -5.02 -1.76 -0.43
C PHE A 5 -5.42 -2.41 -1.75
N VAL A 6 -6.72 -2.32 -2.05
CA VAL A 6 -7.32 -2.91 -3.25
C VAL A 6 -7.06 -2.01 -4.45
N ILE A 7 -6.51 -2.56 -5.53
CA ILE A 7 -6.19 -1.82 -6.77
C ILE A 7 -7.06 -2.22 -7.96
N ASP A 8 -7.71 -3.38 -7.91
CA ASP A 8 -8.72 -3.82 -8.87
C ASP A 8 -9.71 -4.82 -8.25
N ASP A 9 -10.51 -5.50 -9.09
CA ASP A 9 -11.50 -6.49 -8.69
C ASP A 9 -10.95 -7.64 -7.82
N TYR A 10 -9.70 -8.07 -7.99
CA TYR A 10 -9.16 -9.27 -7.34
C TYR A 10 -7.77 -9.07 -6.72
N THR A 11 -7.21 -7.87 -6.84
CA THR A 11 -5.81 -7.58 -6.56
C THR A 11 -5.65 -6.59 -5.41
N ILE A 12 -4.73 -6.94 -4.50
CA ILE A 12 -4.29 -6.11 -3.37
C ILE A 12 -2.81 -5.81 -3.54
N LEU A 13 -2.40 -4.57 -3.29
CA LEU A 13 -1.00 -4.17 -3.21
C LEU A 13 -0.58 -3.98 -1.75
N THR A 14 0.62 -4.43 -1.42
CA THR A 14 1.27 -4.32 -0.10
C THR A 14 2.78 -4.30 -0.31
N ASN A 15 3.57 -4.07 0.75
CA ASN A 15 5.01 -4.31 0.66
C ASN A 15 5.35 -5.80 0.73
N ALA A 16 6.51 -6.15 0.19
CA ALA A 16 7.03 -7.51 0.18
C ALA A 16 7.41 -7.98 1.59
N HIS A 17 8.05 -7.13 2.40
CA HIS A 17 8.49 -7.51 3.75
C HIS A 17 7.34 -7.86 4.71
N VAL A 18 6.12 -7.36 4.46
CA VAL A 18 4.92 -7.64 5.26
C VAL A 18 4.49 -9.10 5.14
N ILE A 19 4.69 -9.67 3.96
CA ILE A 19 4.31 -11.05 3.64
C ILE A 19 5.49 -12.01 3.78
N ASP A 20 6.65 -11.52 4.23
CA ASP A 20 7.78 -12.37 4.55
C ASP A 20 7.61 -12.98 5.96
N ASN A 21 8.12 -14.19 6.12
CA ASN A 21 8.20 -14.86 7.41
C ASN A 21 9.40 -14.33 8.23
N GLN A 22 9.61 -14.89 9.42
CA GLN A 22 10.70 -14.49 10.32
C GLN A 22 12.11 -14.60 9.71
N ASN A 23 12.27 -15.39 8.65
CA ASN A 23 13.53 -15.60 7.93
C ASN A 23 13.66 -14.71 6.68
N GLY A 24 12.74 -13.75 6.46
CA GLY A 24 12.75 -12.88 5.29
C GLY A 24 12.36 -13.57 3.97
N THR A 25 11.74 -14.75 4.05
CA THR A 25 11.26 -15.49 2.87
C THR A 25 9.75 -15.42 2.76
N LYS A 26 9.20 -15.49 1.54
CA LYS A 26 7.76 -15.40 1.29
C LYS A 26 6.99 -16.38 2.18
N SER A 27 6.00 -15.87 2.91
CA SER A 27 5.09 -16.69 3.73
C SER A 27 4.24 -17.62 2.87
N ASN A 28 3.89 -18.78 3.42
CA ASN A 28 2.91 -19.65 2.78
C ASN A 28 1.56 -18.91 2.70
N VAL A 29 0.97 -18.90 1.51
CA VAL A 29 -0.27 -18.20 1.21
C VAL A 29 -1.43 -18.62 2.13
N SER A 30 -1.43 -19.87 2.62
CA SER A 30 -2.46 -20.37 3.54
C SER A 30 -2.53 -19.58 4.85
N TYR A 31 -1.43 -18.96 5.27
CA TYR A 31 -1.32 -18.16 6.49
C TYR A 31 -1.63 -16.68 6.27
N VAL A 32 -1.78 -16.24 5.02
CA VAL A 32 -2.03 -14.83 4.71
C VAL A 32 -3.54 -14.58 4.60
N ARG A 33 -3.98 -13.52 5.26
CA ARG A 33 -5.36 -13.02 5.27
C ARG A 33 -5.36 -11.53 5.01
N PHE A 34 -6.34 -11.06 4.24
CA PHE A 34 -6.59 -9.63 4.07
C PHE A 34 -7.84 -9.24 4.85
N MET A 35 -7.64 -8.56 5.98
CA MET A 35 -8.68 -8.09 6.88
C MET A 35 -9.01 -6.65 6.54
N MET A 36 -9.99 -6.44 5.66
CA MET A 36 -10.31 -5.12 5.15
C MET A 36 -11.28 -4.38 6.07
N ASN A 37 -11.06 -3.07 6.25
CA ASN A 37 -11.84 -2.20 7.13
C ASN A 37 -11.90 -2.72 8.58
N ARG A 38 -10.83 -3.36 9.06
CA ARG A 38 -10.70 -3.73 10.47
C ARG A 38 -10.78 -2.48 11.34
N ASP A 39 -11.43 -2.61 12.50
CA ASP A 39 -11.45 -1.61 13.57
C ASP A 39 -11.49 -2.35 14.92
N GLY A 40 -10.32 -2.48 15.55
CA GLY A 40 -10.19 -3.27 16.77
C GLY A 40 -10.51 -4.75 16.55
N ALA A 41 -11.48 -5.25 17.34
CA ALA A 41 -12.01 -6.61 17.22
C ALA A 41 -13.04 -6.76 16.09
N ASN A 42 -13.56 -5.66 15.53
CA ASN A 42 -14.49 -5.71 14.42
C ASN A 42 -13.73 -5.94 13.11
N ILE A 43 -13.98 -7.07 12.45
CA ILE A 43 -13.38 -7.44 11.17
C ILE A 43 -14.51 -7.71 10.19
N PRO A 44 -15.06 -6.68 9.52
CA PRO A 44 -16.23 -6.83 8.67
C PRO A 44 -15.96 -7.71 7.44
N TYR A 45 -14.73 -7.67 6.93
CA TYR A 45 -14.33 -8.43 5.76
C TYR A 45 -12.99 -9.13 5.99
N ASN A 46 -12.95 -10.44 5.74
CA ASN A 46 -11.76 -11.26 5.90
C ASN A 46 -11.60 -12.17 4.68
N PHE A 47 -10.65 -11.83 3.81
CA PHE A 47 -10.43 -12.52 2.54
C PHE A 47 -9.23 -13.47 2.63
N LYS A 48 -9.40 -14.66 2.05
CA LYS A 48 -8.29 -15.59 1.83
C LYS A 48 -7.50 -15.15 0.60
N ILE A 49 -6.18 -15.22 0.71
CA ILE A 49 -5.28 -15.00 -0.43
C ILE A 49 -5.13 -16.31 -1.20
N LYS A 50 -5.19 -16.24 -2.52
CA LYS A 50 -4.96 -17.35 -3.45
C LYS A 50 -3.50 -17.41 -3.88
N ASP A 51 -2.90 -16.25 -4.13
CA ASP A 51 -1.55 -16.14 -4.67
C ASP A 51 -0.86 -14.85 -4.20
N ILE A 52 0.48 -14.88 -4.19
CA ILE A 52 1.35 -13.78 -3.77
C ILE A 52 2.49 -13.65 -4.79
N VAL A 53 2.60 -12.51 -5.44
CA VAL A 53 3.67 -12.20 -6.40
C VAL A 53 4.53 -11.07 -5.83
N LYS A 54 5.79 -11.37 -5.46
CA LYS A 54 6.75 -10.32 -5.09
C LYS A 54 7.26 -9.64 -6.35
N ILE A 55 7.30 -8.31 -6.35
CA ILE A 55 7.85 -7.54 -7.46
C ILE A 55 9.38 -7.52 -7.29
N PRO A 56 10.15 -8.04 -8.26
CA PRO A 56 11.61 -8.03 -8.17
C PRO A 56 12.16 -6.61 -8.02
N TYR A 57 13.23 -6.46 -7.23
CA TYR A 57 13.93 -5.19 -7.00
C TYR A 57 13.09 -4.05 -6.37
N ALA A 58 11.86 -4.34 -5.95
CA ALA A 58 11.00 -3.45 -5.20
C ALA A 58 10.56 -4.11 -3.89
N ASP A 59 10.33 -3.30 -2.85
CA ASP A 59 9.71 -3.82 -1.62
C ASP A 59 8.19 -3.80 -1.79
N LEU A 60 7.69 -4.53 -2.78
CA LEU A 60 6.27 -4.59 -3.14
C LEU A 60 5.86 -6.04 -3.43
N ALA A 61 4.63 -6.36 -3.06
CA ALA A 61 4.00 -7.62 -3.38
C ALA A 61 2.54 -7.40 -3.78
N VAL A 62 2.10 -8.22 -4.71
CA VAL A 62 0.72 -8.29 -5.19
C VAL A 62 0.08 -9.53 -4.58
N LEU A 63 -1.09 -9.38 -3.97
CA LEU A 63 -1.88 -10.50 -3.45
C LEU A 63 -3.13 -10.64 -4.30
N HIS A 64 -3.43 -11.87 -4.71
CA HIS A 64 -4.62 -12.18 -5.48
C HIS A 64 -5.66 -12.89 -4.61
N THR A 65 -6.92 -12.59 -4.81
CA THR A 65 -8.05 -13.26 -4.17
C THR A 65 -8.95 -13.91 -5.23
N THR A 66 -9.81 -14.85 -4.82
CA THR A 66 -10.87 -15.39 -5.70
C THR A 66 -12.16 -14.61 -5.59
N VAL A 67 -12.25 -13.66 -4.65
CA VAL A 67 -13.46 -12.91 -4.35
C VAL A 67 -13.35 -11.54 -5.00
N LYS A 68 -14.42 -11.09 -5.65
CA LYS A 68 -14.46 -9.77 -6.28
C LYS A 68 -14.52 -8.68 -5.19
N LEU A 69 -13.37 -8.09 -4.89
CA LEU A 69 -13.14 -7.08 -3.85
C LEU A 69 -13.89 -5.77 -4.13
N SER A 70 -14.07 -5.42 -5.41
CA SER A 70 -14.80 -4.22 -5.83
C SER A 70 -16.27 -4.22 -5.42
N ASN A 71 -16.83 -5.37 -5.01
CA ASN A 71 -18.17 -5.46 -4.46
C ASN A 71 -18.27 -4.88 -3.03
N TYR A 72 -17.13 -4.71 -2.35
CA TYR A 72 -17.05 -4.31 -0.94
C TYR A 72 -16.35 -2.97 -0.72
N VAL A 73 -15.51 -2.57 -1.67
CA VAL A 73 -14.74 -1.32 -1.60
C VAL A 73 -14.51 -0.78 -3.00
N ARG A 74 -14.35 0.54 -3.14
CA ARG A 74 -13.87 1.14 -4.38
C ARG A 74 -12.35 0.91 -4.48
N PRO A 75 -11.86 0.21 -5.53
CA PRO A 75 -10.42 0.09 -5.75
C PRO A 75 -9.73 1.44 -5.92
N LEU A 76 -8.49 1.56 -5.46
CA LEU A 76 -7.69 2.76 -5.56
C LEU A 76 -6.93 2.76 -6.91
N PRO A 77 -7.24 3.70 -7.83
CA PRO A 77 -6.51 3.78 -9.10
C PRO A 77 -5.08 4.26 -8.86
N LEU A 78 -4.13 3.72 -9.62
CA LEU A 78 -2.75 4.22 -9.62
C LEU A 78 -2.69 5.56 -10.37
N ALA A 79 -1.96 6.53 -9.83
CA ALA A 79 -1.73 7.80 -10.49
C ALA A 79 -0.88 7.56 -11.76
N PRO A 80 -1.26 8.14 -12.91
CA PRO A 80 -0.44 8.02 -14.10
C PRO A 80 0.86 8.81 -13.94
N ASP A 81 1.92 8.39 -14.64
CA ASP A 81 3.26 8.98 -14.52
C ASP A 81 3.27 10.51 -14.66
N TRP A 82 2.51 11.05 -15.62
CA TRP A 82 2.44 12.50 -15.82
C TRP A 82 1.92 13.24 -14.58
N LYS A 83 0.99 12.63 -13.83
CA LYS A 83 0.41 13.21 -12.62
C LYS A 83 1.44 13.24 -11.49
N ILE A 84 2.21 12.16 -11.34
CA ILE A 84 3.32 12.05 -10.40
C ILE A 84 4.40 13.09 -10.73
N MET A 85 4.76 13.22 -12.02
CA MET A 85 5.76 14.17 -12.49
C MET A 85 5.32 15.64 -12.38
N SER A 86 4.01 15.89 -12.33
CA SER A 86 3.43 17.23 -12.19
C SER A 86 3.28 17.71 -10.75
N LEU A 87 3.65 16.90 -9.75
CA LEU A 87 3.57 17.27 -8.33
C LEU A 87 4.39 18.53 -8.05
N LYS A 88 3.78 19.50 -7.37
CA LYS A 88 4.42 20.76 -6.97
C LYS A 88 4.74 20.72 -5.49
N LYS A 89 5.88 21.27 -5.10
CA LYS A 89 6.22 21.45 -3.68
C LYS A 89 5.04 22.11 -2.94
N GLY A 90 4.65 21.53 -1.82
CA GLY A 90 3.50 21.95 -1.03
C GLY A 90 2.19 21.20 -1.35
N THR A 91 2.13 20.37 -2.40
CA THR A 91 0.93 19.58 -2.69
C THR A 91 0.61 18.65 -1.51
N PRO A 92 -0.61 18.73 -0.94
CA PRO A 92 -1.05 17.81 0.09
C PRO A 92 -1.35 16.44 -0.51
N LEU A 93 -0.86 15.40 0.14
CA LEU A 93 -1.19 14.00 -0.09
C LEU A 93 -1.60 13.36 1.25
N TYR A 94 -2.19 12.17 1.19
CA TYR A 94 -2.73 11.50 2.35
C TYR A 94 -2.26 10.06 2.39
N SER A 95 -1.83 9.60 3.55
CA SER A 95 -1.49 8.20 3.80
C SER A 95 -2.57 7.59 4.68
N VAL A 96 -2.98 6.36 4.39
CA VAL A 96 -3.95 5.61 5.19
C VAL A 96 -3.44 4.21 5.48
N GLY A 97 -3.40 3.84 6.75
CA GLY A 97 -3.02 2.49 7.14
C GLY A 97 -3.34 2.18 8.58
N TYR A 98 -2.67 1.18 9.12
CA TYR A 98 -2.92 0.62 10.44
C TYR A 98 -1.69 0.76 11.36
N PRO A 99 -1.28 2.00 11.70
CA PRO A 99 -0.13 2.20 12.56
C PRO A 99 -0.40 1.81 14.01
N TYR A 100 0.67 1.53 14.75
CA TYR A 100 0.64 1.38 16.20
C TYR A 100 0.42 2.74 16.85
N HIS A 101 -0.63 2.85 17.67
CA HIS A 101 -0.97 4.05 18.43
C HIS A 101 -0.45 4.05 19.87
N GLY A 102 0.30 3.02 20.28
CA GLY A 102 0.80 2.88 21.66
C GLY A 102 -0.08 2.01 22.55
N THR A 103 -1.36 1.86 22.18
CA THR A 103 -2.38 1.15 22.98
C THR A 103 -3.20 0.15 22.16
N ASP A 104 -3.01 0.10 20.83
CA ASP A 104 -3.77 -0.76 19.93
C ASP A 104 -2.85 -1.71 19.13
N ASP A 105 -3.33 -2.89 18.76
CA ASP A 105 -2.52 -3.92 18.10
C ASP A 105 -2.59 -3.81 16.55
N TYR A 106 -2.28 -2.62 16.00
CA TYR A 106 -2.33 -2.35 14.56
C TYR A 106 -3.72 -2.62 13.95
N THR A 107 -4.77 -2.24 14.68
CA THR A 107 -6.15 -2.63 14.35
C THR A 107 -7.04 -1.45 13.95
N GLN A 108 -6.60 -0.23 14.24
CA GLN A 108 -7.34 0.98 13.92
C GLN A 108 -6.74 1.67 12.71
N ARG A 109 -7.61 2.11 11.81
CA ARG A 109 -7.20 2.84 10.62
C ARG A 109 -6.89 4.28 11.00
N TYR A 110 -5.76 4.78 10.55
CA TYR A 110 -5.35 6.16 10.73
C TYR A 110 -5.09 6.84 9.39
N TRP A 111 -5.65 8.04 9.24
CA TRP A 111 -5.34 8.95 8.15
C TRP A 111 -4.31 9.96 8.59
N ASN A 112 -3.32 10.16 7.74
CA ASN A 112 -2.25 11.10 7.97
C ASN A 112 -2.04 11.98 6.74
N GLN A 113 -1.81 13.27 6.96
CA GLN A 113 -1.54 14.21 5.88
C GLN A 113 -0.04 14.37 5.71
N ALA A 114 0.43 14.13 4.49
CA ALA A 114 1.79 14.35 4.06
C ALA A 114 1.85 15.52 3.08
N MET A 115 2.94 16.27 3.09
CA MET A 115 3.14 17.38 2.15
C MET A 115 4.32 17.09 1.24
N PHE A 116 4.10 17.13 -0.08
CA PHE A 116 5.15 16.88 -1.04
C PHE A 116 6.22 17.98 -1.02
N LEU A 117 7.49 17.57 -1.00
CA LEU A 117 8.63 18.48 -1.00
C LEU A 117 9.36 18.45 -2.34
N ALA A 118 9.75 17.26 -2.79
CA ALA A 118 10.51 17.04 -4.02
C ALA A 118 10.49 15.56 -4.43
N GLN A 119 10.96 15.25 -5.64
CA GLN A 119 11.35 13.89 -6.02
C GLN A 119 12.83 13.68 -5.67
N SER A 120 13.22 12.43 -5.41
CA SER A 120 14.62 12.05 -5.34
C SER A 120 15.35 12.32 -6.66
N ALA A 121 16.69 12.39 -6.63
CA ALA A 121 17.50 12.68 -7.83
C ALA A 121 17.31 11.62 -8.95
N ASN A 122 17.16 10.35 -8.58
CA ASN A 122 16.86 9.24 -9.50
C ASN A 122 15.35 9.14 -9.84
N LYS A 123 14.51 10.02 -9.28
CA LYS A 123 13.06 10.08 -9.46
C LYS A 123 12.35 8.78 -9.07
N THR A 124 12.89 7.94 -8.20
CA THR A 124 12.22 6.71 -7.76
C THR A 124 11.45 6.89 -6.46
N GLU A 125 11.64 8.02 -5.77
CA GLU A 125 11.08 8.28 -4.44
C GLU A 125 10.46 9.68 -4.35
N LEU A 126 9.43 9.82 -3.51
CA LEU A 126 8.85 11.10 -3.13
C LEU A 126 9.40 11.52 -1.77
N ILE A 127 9.97 12.71 -1.71
CA ILE A 127 10.37 13.33 -0.46
C ILE A 127 9.18 14.11 0.06
N MET A 128 8.73 13.77 1.26
CA MET A 128 7.55 14.35 1.90
C MET A 128 7.90 14.91 3.28
N LYS A 129 7.15 15.91 3.73
CA LYS A 129 7.02 16.23 5.16
C LYS A 129 5.84 15.44 5.69
N ASP A 130 6.11 14.47 6.57
CA ASP A 130 5.09 13.57 7.08
C ASP A 130 5.30 13.19 8.56
N LYS A 131 4.23 12.84 9.27
CA LYS A 131 4.27 12.28 10.63
C LYS A 131 4.15 10.75 10.59
N PHE A 132 5.25 10.09 10.24
CA PHE A 132 5.30 8.63 10.10
C PHE A 132 5.26 7.91 11.46
N ARG A 133 4.57 6.76 11.52
CA ARG A 133 4.48 5.89 12.71
C ARG A 133 4.72 4.44 12.32
N ALA A 134 5.25 3.63 13.22
CA ALA A 134 5.39 2.18 13.00
C ALA A 134 4.03 1.56 12.65
N GLY A 135 3.97 0.69 11.65
CA GLY A 135 2.72 0.12 11.10
C GLY A 135 2.01 0.98 10.05
N ALA A 136 2.46 2.22 9.82
CA ALA A 136 2.07 2.99 8.63
C ALA A 136 2.86 2.57 7.38
N SER A 137 3.84 1.67 7.52
CA SER A 137 4.41 0.97 6.36
C SER A 137 3.27 0.40 5.52
N ASP A 138 3.46 0.38 4.20
CA ASP A 138 2.55 -0.22 3.22
C ASP A 138 1.26 0.58 2.96
N SER A 139 1.10 1.71 3.63
CA SER A 139 -0.01 2.63 3.39
C SER A 139 0.11 3.25 2.00
N PRO A 140 -0.96 3.27 1.19
CA PRO A 140 -0.99 4.02 -0.05
C PRO A 140 -0.88 5.51 0.26
N LEU A 141 -0.06 6.21 -0.53
CA LEU A 141 -0.03 7.66 -0.57
C LEU A 141 -0.95 8.15 -1.70
N VAL A 142 -2.03 8.85 -1.34
CA VAL A 142 -3.10 9.25 -2.26
C VAL A 142 -3.32 10.75 -2.32
N ASP A 143 -3.87 11.23 -3.44
CA ASP A 143 -4.47 12.57 -3.51
C ASP A 143 -5.92 12.59 -2.98
N SER A 144 -6.55 13.77 -2.99
CA SER A 144 -7.97 13.95 -2.62
C SER A 144 -8.97 13.21 -3.53
N SER A 145 -8.51 12.74 -4.69
CA SER A 145 -9.29 11.92 -5.63
C SER A 145 -8.98 10.42 -5.49
N PHE A 146 -8.22 10.03 -4.47
CA PHE A 146 -7.80 8.67 -4.15
C PHE A 146 -6.88 8.00 -5.18
N ASN A 147 -6.17 8.78 -6.02
CA ASN A 147 -5.15 8.23 -6.91
C ASN A 147 -3.87 7.95 -6.13
N VAL A 148 -3.30 6.76 -6.28
CA VAL A 148 -2.12 6.30 -5.54
C VAL A 148 -0.84 6.75 -6.24
N TYR A 149 -0.01 7.52 -5.55
CA TYR A 149 1.27 8.03 -6.06
C TYR A 149 2.46 7.17 -5.63
N GLY A 150 2.30 6.40 -4.56
CA GLY A 150 3.36 5.60 -3.97
C GLY A 150 2.89 4.76 -2.81
N VAL A 151 3.80 3.96 -2.27
CA VAL A 151 3.59 3.14 -1.08
C VAL A 151 4.68 3.46 -0.08
N SER A 152 4.32 3.48 1.20
CA SER A 152 5.23 3.75 2.30
C SER A 152 6.13 2.54 2.60
N VAL A 153 7.44 2.74 2.72
CA VAL A 153 8.46 1.70 2.91
C VAL A 153 9.44 2.11 4.01
N ASN A 154 9.27 1.63 5.25
CA ASN A 154 10.26 1.77 6.33
C ASN A 154 10.91 3.18 6.46
N ASN A 155 10.07 4.22 6.51
CA ASN A 155 10.40 5.66 6.53
C ASN A 155 10.72 6.33 5.17
N ASP A 156 10.80 5.57 4.08
CA ASP A 156 10.96 6.07 2.70
C ASP A 156 9.67 5.84 1.89
N LEU A 157 9.44 6.62 0.82
CA LEU A 157 8.26 6.50 -0.03
C LEU A 157 8.67 6.17 -1.46
N LYS A 158 8.24 4.98 -1.93
CA LYS A 158 8.54 4.55 -3.31
C LYS A 158 7.45 5.01 -4.26
N ILE A 159 7.86 5.68 -5.34
CA ILE A 159 6.97 6.05 -6.45
C ILE A 159 6.59 4.77 -7.18
N LEU A 160 5.28 4.58 -7.40
CA LEU A 160 4.80 3.60 -8.35
C LEU A 160 4.91 4.20 -9.76
N LYS A 161 6.07 4.02 -10.41
CA LYS A 161 6.24 4.40 -11.82
C LYS A 161 5.77 3.29 -12.74
N ASN A 162 5.09 3.66 -13.81
CA ASN A 162 4.69 2.72 -14.87
C ASN A 162 5.88 2.23 -15.72
N HIS A 163 7.11 2.69 -15.44
CA HIS A 163 8.34 2.38 -16.18
C HIS A 163 8.99 1.02 -15.87
N GLY A 164 8.27 0.05 -15.29
CA GLY A 164 8.86 -1.29 -15.06
C GLY A 164 8.07 -2.25 -14.17
N ILE A 165 7.07 -1.78 -13.42
CA ILE A 165 6.12 -2.66 -12.74
C ILE A 165 5.06 -3.05 -13.76
N LYS A 166 5.37 -4.03 -14.62
CA LYS A 166 4.35 -4.75 -15.37
C LYS A 166 3.53 -5.54 -14.36
N PHE A 167 2.34 -5.06 -14.01
CA PHE A 167 1.32 -5.93 -13.46
C PHE A 167 1.04 -6.99 -14.53
N LEU A 168 1.61 -8.18 -14.35
CA LEU A 168 1.19 -9.36 -15.09
C LEU A 168 -0.20 -9.71 -14.57
N ILE A 169 -1.21 -9.01 -15.12
CA ILE A 169 -2.60 -9.41 -15.03
C ILE A 169 -2.71 -10.61 -15.96
N TYR A 170 -2.62 -11.81 -15.40
CA TYR A 170 -3.01 -13.02 -16.12
C TYR A 170 -4.54 -12.98 -16.24
N TYR A 171 -5.05 -12.85 -17.47
CA TYR A 171 -6.44 -13.12 -17.81
C TYR A 171 -6.72 -14.62 -17.76
#